data_AF-A0A9D0Q3S5-F1
#
_entry.id   AF-A0A9D0Q3S5-F1
#
_cell.length_a   1.000
_cell.length_b   1.000
_cell.length_c   1.000
_cell.angle_alpha   90.00
_cell.angle_beta   90.00
_cell.angle_gamma   90.00
#
_symmetry.space_group_name_H-M   'P 1'
#
loop_
_entity.id
_entity.type
_entity.pdbx_description
1 polymer ?
#
loop_
_entity_poly.entity_id
_entity_poly.type
_entity_poly.pdbx_seq_one_letter_code
_entity_poly.pdbx_strand_id
1 'polypeptide(L)'
;MSFSLSLLWKHMPLNLFFIFLVMMTFSGYLSANSPPNILSDIPWIDSTGNEANNTAAYGGVTDIMLAFNHARREEEKQLNLAVGSIANLVLPAQEIWDGMNDDEKMLYLLNDERIARTNIVAGVKGLPFAGVESSIDLLAENYANLLHDTDKIDHNQPSGDASIDNPFKRIDQDSVIGSACHEFITYSENLAFFVSYLSSGTPSVPLPIERSLYQWVYVNSSSNWVHREMVLLQDVTLSSGAGSSLGFKNNNGAASHEGLIGVHRVGSTDYMPLPVPAGFNYYGVIVVLAFFDPVSDAEVSAQNCLYNVTLKTEDLNAFQVANRVSDASVTSTSTSTSIGSDGGGGGFGVQIIIFLALFAGVGFYRKRNNKHENMGRCGCMSCRD
;
A
#
# COMPACT_ATOMS: atom_id res chain seq x y z
N MET A 1 24.74 -26.55 -37.29
CA MET A 1 24.18 -25.90 -38.50
C MET A 1 24.04 -24.42 -38.20
N SER A 2 24.84 -23.57 -38.86
CA SER A 2 24.73 -22.12 -38.75
C SER A 2 23.62 -21.66 -39.68
N PHE A 3 22.49 -21.20 -39.13
CA PHE A 3 21.49 -20.49 -39.91
C PHE A 3 21.95 -19.04 -40.06
N SER A 4 22.40 -18.71 -41.27
CA SER A 4 22.78 -17.34 -41.61
C SER A 4 21.52 -16.48 -41.69
N LEU A 5 21.27 -15.67 -40.66
CA LEU A 5 20.16 -14.70 -40.65
C LEU A 5 20.16 -13.80 -41.88
N SER A 6 21.32 -13.58 -42.54
CA SER A 6 21.45 -12.72 -43.71
C SER A 6 20.61 -13.16 -44.93
N LEU A 7 20.18 -14.42 -45.01
CA LEU A 7 19.33 -14.89 -46.12
C LEU A 7 17.85 -14.54 -45.94
N LEU A 8 17.37 -14.36 -44.69
CA LEU A 8 15.96 -14.08 -44.43
C LEU A 8 15.55 -12.65 -44.85
N TRP A 9 16.48 -11.69 -44.81
CA TRP A 9 16.18 -10.28 -45.09
C TRP A 9 16.03 -9.97 -46.59
N LYS A 10 16.64 -10.77 -47.47
CA LYS A 10 16.68 -10.49 -48.92
C LYS A 10 15.34 -10.66 -49.63
N HIS A 11 14.37 -11.34 -49.01
CA HIS A 11 13.06 -11.61 -49.61
C HIS A 11 11.89 -11.05 -48.80
N MET A 12 12.16 -10.30 -47.73
CA MET A 12 11.11 -9.68 -46.94
C MET A 12 10.60 -8.44 -47.69
N PRO A 13 9.30 -8.38 -48.05
CA PRO A 13 8.78 -7.20 -48.74
C PRO A 13 8.93 -5.97 -47.84
N LEU A 14 9.25 -4.83 -48.44
CA LEU A 14 9.60 -3.59 -47.73
C LEU A 14 8.59 -3.21 -46.62
N ASN A 15 7.30 -3.49 -46.84
CA ASN A 15 6.23 -3.25 -45.86
C ASN A 15 6.35 -4.13 -44.59
N LEU A 16 6.78 -5.39 -44.73
CA LEU A 16 6.99 -6.31 -43.61
C LEU A 16 8.25 -5.96 -42.82
N PHE A 17 9.29 -5.45 -43.49
CA PHE A 17 10.48 -4.91 -42.81
C PHE A 17 10.12 -3.67 -41.97
N PHE A 18 9.31 -2.75 -42.50
CA PHE A 18 8.83 -1.59 -41.74
C PHE A 18 7.94 -2.00 -40.56
N ILE A 19 7.04 -2.96 -40.71
CA ILE A 19 6.22 -3.47 -39.59
C ILE A 19 7.12 -4.08 -38.50
N PHE A 20 8.12 -4.88 -38.88
CA PHE A 20 9.03 -5.51 -37.92
C PHE A 20 9.95 -4.49 -37.23
N LEU A 21 10.45 -3.49 -37.98
CA LEU A 21 11.23 -2.37 -37.45
C LEU A 21 10.39 -1.52 -36.49
N VAL A 22 9.14 -1.23 -36.85
CA VAL A 22 8.19 -0.50 -36.01
C VAL A 22 7.90 -1.29 -34.73
N MET A 23 7.60 -2.59 -34.82
CA MET A 23 7.40 -3.45 -33.64
C MET A 23 8.65 -3.56 -32.74
N MET A 24 9.86 -3.58 -33.32
CA MET A 24 11.11 -3.56 -32.54
C MET A 24 11.41 -2.19 -31.92
N THR A 25 11.00 -1.08 -32.55
CA THR A 25 11.12 0.26 -31.94
C THR A 25 10.05 0.55 -30.89
N PHE A 26 8.89 -0.12 -30.95
CA PHE A 26 7.84 -0.05 -29.92
C PHE A 26 8.06 -1.02 -28.75
N SER A 27 9.11 -1.85 -28.80
CA SER A 27 9.59 -2.60 -27.62
C SER A 27 10.36 -1.71 -26.63
N GLY A 28 10.29 -0.38 -26.80
CA GLY A 28 10.76 0.57 -25.82
C GLY A 28 10.12 0.26 -24.48
N TYR A 29 10.96 -0.22 -23.55
CA TYR A 29 10.69 -0.48 -22.14
C TYR A 29 9.44 0.24 -21.65
N LEU A 30 8.31 -0.47 -21.65
CA LEU A 30 7.12 -0.02 -20.95
C LEU A 30 7.40 -0.19 -19.47
N SER A 31 8.07 0.80 -18.89
CA SER A 31 8.28 0.89 -17.46
C SER A 31 6.92 1.02 -16.79
N ALA A 32 6.66 0.20 -15.78
CA ALA A 32 5.43 0.31 -15.01
C ALA A 32 5.38 1.63 -14.24
N ASN A 33 4.24 2.30 -14.29
CA ASN A 33 3.98 3.44 -13.45
C ASN A 33 3.49 2.96 -12.09
N SER A 34 4.01 3.53 -11.00
CA SER A 34 3.36 3.41 -9.71
C SER A 34 1.97 4.09 -9.75
N PRO A 35 0.97 3.61 -8.99
CA PRO A 35 -0.33 4.28 -8.87
C PRO A 35 -0.17 5.73 -8.41
N PRO A 36 -0.99 6.68 -8.91
CA PRO A 36 -0.92 8.07 -8.47
C PRO A 36 -1.28 8.23 -6.99
N ASN A 37 -0.75 9.29 -6.37
CA ASN A 37 -1.12 9.69 -5.02
C ASN A 37 -2.54 10.26 -5.00
N ILE A 38 -3.26 9.96 -3.91
CA ILE A 38 -4.53 10.61 -3.60
C ILE A 38 -4.29 12.05 -3.12
N LEU A 39 -5.34 12.86 -3.08
CA LEU A 39 -5.28 14.30 -2.85
C LEU A 39 -5.37 14.68 -1.36
N SER A 40 -6.02 13.85 -0.55
CA SER A 40 -6.22 14.07 0.89
C SER A 40 -6.38 12.75 1.63
N ASP A 41 -6.07 12.77 2.93
CA ASP A 41 -6.25 11.61 3.81
C ASP A 41 -7.69 11.09 3.80
N ILE A 42 -7.83 9.77 3.85
CA ILE A 42 -9.10 9.08 3.97
C ILE A 42 -9.12 8.37 5.33
N PRO A 43 -9.90 8.85 6.31
CA PRO A 43 -9.89 8.30 7.66
C PRO A 43 -10.37 6.85 7.66
N TRP A 44 -9.86 6.05 8.60
CA TRP A 44 -10.40 4.72 8.87
C TRP A 44 -11.83 4.87 9.39
N ILE A 45 -12.80 4.29 8.68
CA ILE A 45 -14.19 4.29 9.13
C ILE A 45 -14.55 2.98 9.84
N ASP A 46 -15.37 3.09 10.88
CA ASP A 46 -15.92 1.94 11.60
C ASP A 46 -17.19 1.39 10.93
N SER A 47 -17.71 0.28 11.45
CA SER A 47 -18.94 -0.34 10.96
C SER A 47 -20.20 0.53 11.03
N THR A 48 -20.16 1.64 11.75
CA THR A 48 -21.24 2.64 11.80
C THR A 48 -21.06 3.77 10.78
N GLY A 49 -19.98 3.74 10.01
CA GLY A 49 -19.62 4.77 9.03
C GLY A 49 -19.02 6.03 9.64
N ASN A 50 -18.63 5.98 10.91
CA ASN A 50 -17.96 7.10 11.58
C ASN A 50 -16.45 6.91 11.56
N GLU A 51 -15.70 8.01 11.63
CA GLU A 51 -14.24 7.93 11.82
C GLU A 51 -13.94 7.16 13.12
N ALA A 52 -13.11 6.14 13.00
CA ALA A 52 -12.68 5.31 14.12
C ALA A 52 -11.92 6.16 15.14
N ASN A 53 -12.56 6.43 16.27
CA ASN A 53 -11.97 7.18 17.38
C ASN A 53 -11.77 6.33 18.65
N ASN A 54 -12.08 5.04 18.59
CA ASN A 54 -12.05 4.14 19.74
C ASN A 54 -11.71 2.71 19.32
N THR A 55 -11.45 1.85 20.30
CA THR A 55 -11.02 0.46 20.10
C THR A 55 -12.12 -0.44 19.50
N ALA A 56 -13.39 -0.08 19.61
CA ALA A 56 -14.50 -0.89 19.08
C ALA A 56 -14.61 -0.85 17.55
N ALA A 57 -13.91 0.08 16.89
CA ALA A 57 -13.81 0.19 15.43
C ALA A 57 -12.82 -0.81 14.80
N TYR A 58 -12.20 -1.66 15.61
CA TYR A 58 -11.14 -2.59 15.21
C TYR A 58 -11.50 -4.03 15.63
N GLY A 59 -12.74 -4.43 15.38
CA GLY A 59 -13.36 -5.69 15.81
C GLY A 59 -13.02 -6.91 14.95
N GLY A 60 -12.16 -6.77 13.93
CA GLY A 60 -11.64 -7.87 13.13
C GLY A 60 -11.87 -7.71 11.62
N VAL A 61 -11.99 -8.83 10.92
CA VAL A 61 -12.05 -8.95 9.44
C VAL A 61 -13.12 -8.06 8.83
N THR A 62 -14.33 -8.00 9.41
CA THR A 62 -15.41 -7.17 8.89
C THR A 62 -15.06 -5.69 8.90
N ASP A 63 -14.47 -5.19 9.99
CA ASP A 63 -14.09 -3.79 10.11
C ASP A 63 -12.91 -3.45 9.20
N ILE A 64 -11.94 -4.37 9.06
CA ILE A 64 -10.83 -4.21 8.11
C ILE A 64 -11.36 -4.09 6.69
N MET A 65 -12.17 -5.03 6.21
CA MET A 65 -12.73 -4.97 4.86
C MET A 65 -13.56 -3.71 4.65
N LEU A 66 -14.37 -3.30 5.64
CA LEU A 66 -15.20 -2.10 5.53
C LEU A 66 -14.35 -0.84 5.37
N ALA A 67 -13.32 -0.67 6.21
CA ALA A 67 -12.43 0.49 6.15
C ALA A 67 -11.67 0.56 4.82
N PHE A 68 -11.01 -0.53 4.42
CA PHE A 68 -10.26 -0.58 3.15
C PHE A 68 -11.17 -0.37 1.93
N ASN A 69 -12.35 -0.98 1.90
CA ASN A 69 -13.26 -0.83 0.77
C ASN A 69 -13.84 0.58 0.66
N HIS A 70 -14.13 1.22 1.80
CA HIS A 70 -14.47 2.63 1.82
C HIS A 70 -13.33 3.49 1.28
N ALA A 71 -12.10 3.26 1.75
CA ALA A 71 -10.94 4.02 1.30
C ALA A 71 -10.71 3.90 -0.22
N ARG A 72 -10.89 2.69 -0.78
CA ARG A 72 -10.86 2.48 -2.23
C ARG A 72 -11.94 3.26 -2.97
N ARG A 73 -13.15 3.40 -2.41
CA ARG A 73 -14.21 4.23 -3.02
C ARG A 73 -13.86 5.71 -3.00
N GLU A 74 -13.27 6.20 -1.92
CA GLU A 74 -12.85 7.60 -1.83
C GLU A 74 -11.62 7.87 -2.71
N GLU A 75 -10.68 6.93 -2.82
CA GLU A 75 -9.56 7.00 -3.75
C GLU A 75 -10.03 7.15 -5.20
N GLU A 76 -11.00 6.34 -5.63
CA GLU A 76 -11.60 6.47 -6.97
C GLU A 76 -12.19 7.86 -7.21
N LYS A 77 -12.89 8.42 -6.22
CA LYS A 77 -13.44 9.77 -6.33
C LYS A 77 -12.34 10.83 -6.46
N GLN A 78 -11.30 10.75 -5.62
CA GLN A 78 -10.19 11.70 -5.63
C GLN A 78 -9.39 11.65 -6.94
N LEU A 79 -9.26 10.46 -7.53
CA LEU A 79 -8.54 10.22 -8.78
C LEU A 79 -9.43 10.30 -10.03
N ASN A 80 -10.73 10.60 -9.86
CA ASN A 80 -11.71 10.62 -10.94
C ASN A 80 -11.73 9.31 -11.76
N LEU A 81 -11.62 8.18 -11.07
CA LEU A 81 -11.73 6.84 -11.63
C LEU A 81 -13.20 6.39 -11.67
N ALA A 82 -13.48 5.39 -12.51
CA ALA A 82 -14.80 4.78 -12.51
C ALA A 82 -15.07 4.08 -11.17
N VAL A 83 -16.30 4.21 -10.65
CA VAL A 83 -16.71 3.49 -9.45
C VAL A 83 -16.59 1.99 -9.70
N GLY A 84 -15.82 1.30 -8.87
CA GLY A 84 -15.58 -0.14 -8.98
C GLY A 84 -14.30 -0.50 -9.74
N SER A 85 -13.53 0.47 -10.19
CA SER A 85 -12.24 0.27 -10.87
C SER A 85 -11.16 -0.34 -9.98
N ILE A 86 -11.19 -0.05 -8.68
CA ILE A 86 -10.35 -0.71 -7.67
C ILE A 86 -11.18 -1.85 -7.07
N ALA A 87 -10.70 -3.09 -7.07
CA ALA A 87 -11.46 -4.22 -6.52
C ALA A 87 -11.70 -4.06 -5.01
N ASN A 88 -12.75 -4.68 -4.46
CA ASN A 88 -12.92 -4.73 -3.01
C ASN A 88 -11.94 -5.73 -2.38
N LEU A 89 -11.38 -5.38 -1.22
CA LEU A 89 -10.63 -6.29 -0.35
C LEU A 89 -11.59 -7.38 0.14
N VAL A 90 -11.15 -8.61 -0.04
CA VAL A 90 -11.78 -9.81 0.51
C VAL A 90 -10.75 -10.47 1.42
N LEU A 91 -11.06 -10.57 2.70
CA LEU A 91 -10.24 -11.28 3.67
C LEU A 91 -10.75 -12.70 3.90
N PRO A 92 -9.90 -13.64 4.36
CA PRO A 92 -10.37 -14.94 4.82
C PRO A 92 -11.26 -14.79 6.05
N ALA A 93 -11.94 -15.88 6.46
CA ALA A 93 -12.76 -15.89 7.67
C ALA A 93 -11.96 -15.46 8.91
N GLN A 94 -12.64 -14.88 9.90
CA GLN A 94 -12.01 -14.35 11.13
C GLN A 94 -11.05 -15.34 11.78
N GLU A 95 -11.44 -16.61 11.89
CA GLU A 95 -10.61 -17.67 12.50
C GLU A 95 -9.30 -17.92 11.74
N ILE A 96 -9.31 -17.80 10.41
CA ILE A 96 -8.13 -17.95 9.56
C ILE A 96 -7.26 -16.70 9.70
N TRP A 97 -7.88 -15.52 9.66
CA TRP A 97 -7.17 -14.24 9.83
C TRP A 97 -6.49 -14.14 11.21
N ASP A 98 -7.17 -14.55 12.27
CA ASP A 98 -6.61 -14.56 13.63
C ASP A 98 -5.46 -15.56 13.76
N GLY A 99 -5.50 -16.65 12.99
CA GLY A 99 -4.44 -17.65 12.92
C GLY A 99 -3.21 -17.22 12.12
N MET A 100 -3.31 -16.19 11.28
CA MET A 100 -2.19 -15.66 10.51
C MET A 100 -1.22 -14.88 11.40
N ASN A 101 0.08 -15.08 11.18
CA ASN A 101 1.12 -14.26 11.80
C ASN A 101 1.19 -12.86 11.16
N ASP A 102 2.07 -11.99 11.68
CA ASP A 102 2.17 -10.59 11.23
C ASP A 102 2.68 -10.50 9.78
N ASP A 103 3.59 -11.39 9.37
CA ASP A 103 4.11 -11.53 7.99
C ASP A 103 3.03 -11.88 6.99
N GLU A 104 2.22 -12.89 7.31
CA GLU A 104 1.11 -13.36 6.48
C GLU A 104 0.07 -12.26 6.30
N LYS A 105 -0.27 -11.53 7.37
CA LYS A 105 -1.21 -10.41 7.31
C LYS A 105 -0.69 -9.26 6.47
N MET A 106 0.56 -8.86 6.67
CA MET A 106 1.18 -7.76 5.93
C MET A 106 1.33 -8.10 4.45
N LEU A 107 1.90 -9.27 4.13
CA LEU A 107 2.07 -9.72 2.75
C LEU A 107 0.73 -9.84 2.04
N TYR A 108 -0.31 -10.36 2.72
CA TYR A 108 -1.66 -10.44 2.17
C TYR A 108 -2.20 -9.07 1.76
N LEU A 109 -2.21 -8.12 2.69
CA LEU A 109 -2.82 -6.83 2.43
C LEU A 109 -2.00 -5.99 1.44
N LEU A 110 -0.67 -6.01 1.53
CA LEU A 110 0.20 -5.31 0.56
C LEU A 110 -0.08 -5.79 -0.86
N ASN A 111 -0.11 -7.11 -1.05
CA ASN A 111 -0.34 -7.70 -2.36
C ASN A 111 -1.75 -7.42 -2.88
N ASP A 112 -2.78 -7.47 -2.02
CA ASP A 112 -4.14 -7.11 -2.42
C ASP A 112 -4.24 -5.64 -2.84
N GLU A 113 -3.62 -4.72 -2.09
CA GLU A 113 -3.57 -3.29 -2.44
C GLU A 113 -2.84 -3.04 -3.77
N ARG A 114 -1.76 -3.76 -4.05
CA ARG A 114 -1.01 -3.65 -5.31
C ARG A 114 -1.82 -4.18 -6.50
N ILE A 115 -2.38 -5.39 -6.36
CA ILE A 115 -3.17 -6.06 -7.40
C ILE A 115 -4.47 -5.29 -7.68
N ALA A 116 -5.14 -4.77 -6.65
CA ALA A 116 -6.39 -4.02 -6.82
C ALA A 116 -6.22 -2.75 -7.67
N ARG A 117 -4.98 -2.30 -7.89
CA ARG A 117 -4.64 -1.13 -8.72
C ARG A 117 -4.13 -1.48 -10.11
N THR A 118 -4.10 -2.75 -10.51
CA THR A 118 -3.75 -3.14 -11.87
C THR A 118 -4.61 -2.38 -12.89
N ASN A 119 -3.96 -1.69 -13.83
CA ASN A 119 -4.59 -0.93 -14.92
C ASN A 119 -5.55 0.20 -14.49
N ILE A 120 -5.52 0.70 -13.25
CA ILE A 120 -6.36 1.86 -12.86
C ILE A 120 -5.99 3.11 -13.67
N VAL A 121 -4.73 3.23 -14.06
CA VAL A 121 -4.22 4.16 -15.07
C VAL A 121 -3.22 3.41 -15.96
N ALA A 122 -2.99 3.92 -17.16
CA ALA A 122 -2.11 3.28 -18.13
C ALA A 122 -0.70 3.06 -17.54
N GLY A 123 -0.22 1.82 -17.62
CA GLY A 123 1.11 1.43 -17.18
C GLY A 123 1.21 0.90 -15.74
N VAL A 124 0.15 0.91 -14.94
CA VAL A 124 0.18 0.26 -13.61
C VAL A 124 0.00 -1.25 -13.76
N LYS A 125 1.05 -2.03 -13.48
CA LYS A 125 1.04 -3.51 -13.57
C LYS A 125 0.29 -4.17 -12.41
N GLY A 126 0.50 -3.68 -11.19
CA GLY A 126 -0.07 -4.24 -9.95
C GLY A 126 0.52 -5.60 -9.58
N LEU A 127 1.84 -5.78 -9.79
CA LEU A 127 2.53 -7.00 -9.40
C LEU A 127 2.61 -7.09 -7.86
N PRO A 128 2.25 -8.23 -7.26
CA PRO A 128 2.45 -8.44 -5.84
C PRO A 128 3.94 -8.62 -5.50
N PHE A 129 4.27 -8.45 -4.22
CA PHE A 129 5.55 -8.87 -3.69
C PHE A 129 5.74 -10.38 -3.84
N ALA A 130 6.97 -10.87 -4.02
CA ALA A 130 7.22 -12.31 -4.17
C ALA A 130 7.06 -13.08 -2.85
N GLY A 131 7.37 -12.45 -1.72
CA GLY A 131 7.25 -13.06 -0.41
C GLY A 131 8.04 -12.34 0.67
N VAL A 132 8.11 -12.99 1.83
CA VAL A 132 8.94 -12.58 2.96
C VAL A 132 10.27 -13.30 2.90
N GLU A 133 11.37 -12.55 2.95
CA GLU A 133 12.73 -13.08 2.95
C GLU A 133 13.33 -12.95 4.36
N SER A 134 13.95 -14.01 4.86
CA SER A 134 14.33 -14.09 6.28
C SER A 134 15.36 -13.06 6.74
N SER A 135 16.31 -12.65 5.89
CA SER A 135 17.32 -11.67 6.27
C SER A 135 16.74 -10.26 6.33
N ILE A 136 15.93 -9.86 5.34
CA ILE A 136 15.24 -8.56 5.41
C ILE A 136 14.23 -8.52 6.57
N ASP A 137 13.62 -9.66 6.91
CA ASP A 137 12.73 -9.79 8.06
C ASP A 137 13.49 -9.61 9.38
N LEU A 138 14.65 -10.25 9.52
CA LEU A 138 15.54 -10.07 10.67
C LEU A 138 16.07 -8.62 10.77
N LEU A 139 16.32 -7.94 9.64
CA LEU A 139 16.65 -6.51 9.65
C LEU A 139 15.50 -5.66 10.20
N ALA A 140 14.26 -5.95 9.78
CA ALA A 140 13.07 -5.28 10.30
C ALA A 140 12.90 -5.53 11.81
N GLU A 141 13.12 -6.76 12.28
CA GLU A 141 13.12 -7.13 13.70
C GLU A 141 14.15 -6.34 14.50
N ASN A 142 15.41 -6.39 14.09
CA ASN A 142 16.49 -5.70 14.78
C ASN A 142 16.24 -4.19 14.86
N TYR A 143 15.71 -3.58 13.79
CA TYR A 143 15.44 -2.16 13.78
C TYR A 143 14.20 -1.79 14.62
N ALA A 144 13.14 -2.61 14.59
CA ALA A 144 11.98 -2.42 15.45
C ALA A 144 12.37 -2.47 16.94
N ASN A 145 13.25 -3.40 17.31
CA ASN A 145 13.81 -3.50 18.66
C ASN A 145 14.66 -2.28 19.04
N LEU A 146 15.50 -1.78 18.12
CA LEU A 146 16.26 -0.54 18.37
C LEU A 146 15.35 0.66 18.62
N LEU A 147 14.31 0.84 17.79
CA LEU A 147 13.34 1.92 17.95
C LEU A 147 12.55 1.80 19.25
N HIS A 148 12.16 0.57 19.59
CA HIS A 148 11.53 0.23 20.85
C HIS A 148 12.41 0.61 22.05
N ASP A 149 13.65 0.11 22.10
CA ASP A 149 14.54 0.24 23.25
C ASP A 149 15.05 1.67 23.46
N THR A 150 14.93 2.53 22.44
CA THR A 150 15.36 3.93 22.49
C THR A 150 14.20 4.92 22.61
N ASP A 151 12.94 4.44 22.60
CA ASP A 151 11.73 5.27 22.53
C ASP A 151 11.75 6.25 21.35
N LYS A 152 12.07 5.74 20.15
CA LYS A 152 12.23 6.56 18.93
C LYS A 152 11.33 6.09 17.79
N ILE A 153 11.13 7.04 16.88
CA ILE A 153 10.49 6.86 15.58
C ILE A 153 11.36 7.66 14.60
N ASP A 154 12.34 7.00 14.02
CA ASP A 154 13.30 7.61 13.10
C ASP A 154 13.77 6.52 12.12
N HIS A 155 14.01 6.87 10.86
CA HIS A 155 14.60 5.95 9.88
C HIS A 155 16.13 5.81 10.07
N ASN A 156 16.75 6.75 10.78
CA ASN A 156 18.19 6.84 10.99
C ASN A 156 18.60 6.81 12.47
N GLN A 157 17.84 6.08 13.30
CA GLN A 157 18.11 6.00 14.71
C GLN A 157 19.51 5.42 14.95
N PRO A 158 20.40 6.13 15.69
CA PRO A 158 21.74 5.64 15.95
C PRO A 158 21.73 4.33 16.76
N SER A 159 22.32 3.29 16.19
CA SER A 159 22.50 1.95 16.79
C SER A 159 23.77 1.85 17.64
N GLY A 160 24.67 2.82 17.53
CA GLY A 160 26.05 2.72 18.00
C GLY A 160 27.03 2.24 16.91
N ASP A 161 26.52 1.83 15.76
CA ASP A 161 27.28 1.51 14.54
C ASP A 161 26.75 2.29 13.33
N ALA A 162 27.45 3.36 12.98
CA ALA A 162 27.10 4.24 11.87
C ALA A 162 27.09 3.54 10.49
N SER A 163 27.60 2.31 10.38
CA SER A 163 27.55 1.51 9.16
C SER A 163 26.18 0.89 8.88
N ILE A 164 25.25 0.92 9.85
CA ILE A 164 23.87 0.38 9.75
C ILE A 164 22.77 1.37 10.19
N ASP A 165 23.13 2.62 10.45
CA ASP A 165 22.21 3.67 10.95
C ASP A 165 21.27 4.25 9.87
N ASN A 166 21.09 3.62 8.71
CA ASN A 166 20.01 3.96 7.78
C ASN A 166 19.52 2.71 7.03
N PRO A 167 18.32 2.73 6.42
CA PRO A 167 17.71 1.55 5.84
C PRO A 167 18.58 0.86 4.77
N PHE A 168 19.13 1.64 3.84
CA PHE A 168 19.99 1.11 2.78
C PHE A 168 21.28 0.53 3.32
N LYS A 169 21.88 1.19 4.31
CA LYS A 169 23.07 0.70 5.01
C LYS A 169 22.82 -0.63 5.73
N ARG A 170 21.64 -0.81 6.36
CA ARG A 170 21.25 -2.09 6.98
C ARG A 170 21.24 -3.20 5.94
N ILE A 171 20.65 -2.96 4.77
CA ILE A 171 20.61 -3.93 3.67
C ILE A 171 22.01 -4.18 3.10
N ASP A 172 22.81 -3.13 2.88
CA ASP A 172 24.17 -3.21 2.32
C ASP A 172 25.16 -3.97 3.22
N GLN A 173 24.97 -3.92 4.54
CA GLN A 173 25.79 -4.63 5.52
C GLN A 173 25.24 -6.02 5.89
N ASP A 174 24.04 -6.39 5.42
CA ASP A 174 23.53 -7.73 5.66
C ASP A 174 24.40 -8.79 4.97
N SER A 175 24.66 -9.89 5.68
CA SER A 175 25.57 -10.93 5.21
C SER A 175 25.01 -11.83 4.10
N VAL A 176 23.68 -11.83 3.90
CA VAL A 176 22.98 -12.63 2.91
C VAL A 176 22.59 -11.78 1.70
N ILE A 177 22.02 -10.61 1.97
CA ILE A 177 21.67 -9.64 0.93
C ILE A 177 22.95 -8.88 0.56
N GLY A 178 23.34 -7.86 1.33
CA GLY A 178 24.52 -7.06 1.04
C GLY A 178 24.44 -6.34 -0.32
N SER A 179 25.38 -5.45 -0.60
CA SER A 179 25.32 -4.60 -1.80
C SER A 179 25.41 -5.32 -3.15
N ALA A 180 25.73 -6.62 -3.17
CA ALA A 180 25.83 -7.44 -4.39
C ALA A 180 24.54 -8.19 -4.76
N CYS A 181 23.57 -8.25 -3.84
CA CYS A 181 22.33 -9.02 -4.00
C CYS A 181 21.07 -8.15 -3.87
N HIS A 182 21.17 -6.85 -4.14
CA HIS A 182 19.99 -6.04 -4.37
C HIS A 182 20.28 -4.99 -5.44
N GLU A 183 19.21 -4.49 -6.04
CA GLU A 183 19.22 -3.38 -6.95
C GLU A 183 18.68 -2.14 -6.25
N PHE A 184 19.24 -0.99 -6.61
CA PHE A 184 18.80 0.27 -6.00
C PHE A 184 17.35 0.57 -6.35
N ILE A 185 16.58 0.85 -5.31
CA ILE A 185 15.22 1.39 -5.35
C ILE A 185 15.13 2.62 -4.46
N THR A 186 14.16 3.50 -4.72
CA THR A 186 14.06 4.81 -4.06
C THR A 186 13.76 4.72 -2.57
N TYR A 187 13.05 3.66 -2.16
CA TYR A 187 12.58 3.46 -0.80
C TYR A 187 12.91 2.05 -0.34
N SER A 188 13.20 1.88 0.95
CA SER A 188 13.52 0.56 1.53
C SER A 188 12.90 0.33 2.90
N GLU A 189 12.28 1.34 3.53
CA GLU A 189 11.68 1.20 4.86
C GLU A 189 10.47 2.13 5.08
N ASN A 190 9.42 1.58 5.68
CA ASN A 190 8.26 2.28 6.20
C ASN A 190 8.13 1.97 7.70
N LEU A 191 7.82 3.00 8.49
CA LEU A 191 7.60 2.89 9.92
C LEU A 191 6.16 3.26 10.26
N ALA A 192 5.56 2.57 11.22
CA ALA A 192 4.29 2.94 11.80
C ALA A 192 4.32 2.70 13.30
N PHE A 193 3.78 3.61 14.08
CA PHE A 193 3.72 3.47 15.52
C PHE A 193 2.34 3.82 16.07
N PHE A 194 2.04 3.29 17.24
CA PHE A 194 0.78 3.50 17.93
C PHE A 194 1.03 3.61 19.43
N VAL A 195 0.36 4.55 20.07
CA VAL A 195 0.34 4.64 21.53
C VAL A 195 -1.12 4.68 21.98
N SER A 196 -1.46 3.78 22.91
CA SER A 196 -2.75 3.72 23.59
C SER A 196 -2.53 3.98 25.07
N TYR A 197 -3.38 4.79 25.70
CA TYR A 197 -3.26 5.08 27.13
C TYR A 197 -4.63 5.24 27.79
N LEU A 198 -4.73 4.78 29.03
CA LEU A 198 -5.97 4.80 29.83
C LEU A 198 -5.67 5.22 31.27
N SER A 199 -6.60 5.98 31.87
CA SER A 199 -6.50 6.39 33.28
C SER A 199 -6.72 5.22 34.25
N SER A 200 -7.29 4.11 33.77
CA SER A 200 -7.46 2.86 34.50
C SER A 200 -7.64 1.70 33.52
N GLY A 201 -7.25 0.48 33.92
CA GLY A 201 -7.31 -0.72 33.07
C GLY A 201 -6.06 -0.93 32.20
N THR A 202 -6.10 -1.95 31.36
CA THR A 202 -4.97 -2.32 30.48
C THR A 202 -5.19 -1.74 29.08
N PRO A 203 -4.38 -0.76 28.64
CA PRO A 203 -4.44 -0.26 27.28
C PRO A 203 -3.99 -1.33 26.29
N SER A 204 -4.49 -1.23 25.06
CA SER A 204 -4.08 -2.08 23.95
C SER A 204 -4.14 -1.31 22.64
N VAL A 205 -3.39 -1.82 21.65
CA VAL A 205 -3.40 -1.34 20.27
C VAL A 205 -3.94 -2.48 19.40
N PRO A 206 -5.23 -2.45 19.03
CA PRO A 206 -5.78 -3.47 18.13
C PRO A 206 -5.32 -3.22 16.69
N LEU A 207 -5.24 -4.32 15.93
CA LEU A 207 -4.93 -4.37 14.49
C LEU A 207 -3.71 -3.53 14.04
N PRO A 208 -2.55 -3.66 14.71
CA PRO A 208 -1.39 -2.81 14.41
C PRO A 208 -0.88 -3.01 12.98
N ILE A 209 -0.91 -4.23 12.42
CA ILE A 209 -0.44 -4.51 11.05
C ILE A 209 -1.36 -3.84 10.02
N GLU A 210 -2.67 -4.06 10.16
CA GLU A 210 -3.68 -3.56 9.23
C GLU A 210 -3.76 -2.04 9.26
N ARG A 211 -3.68 -1.45 10.47
CA ARG A 211 -3.66 0.00 10.64
C ARG A 211 -2.37 0.64 10.15
N SER A 212 -1.24 -0.08 10.16
CA SER A 212 0.02 0.43 9.61
C SER A 212 -0.10 0.60 8.11
N LEU A 213 -0.50 -0.48 7.41
CA LEU A 213 -0.68 -0.41 5.96
C LEU A 213 -1.76 0.59 5.56
N TYR A 214 -2.90 0.60 6.25
CA TYR A 214 -3.95 1.56 5.94
C TYR A 214 -3.46 3.00 6.05
N GLN A 215 -2.68 3.34 7.09
CA GLN A 215 -2.11 4.68 7.22
C GLN A 215 -1.12 4.98 6.10
N TRP A 216 -0.21 4.07 5.78
CA TRP A 216 0.76 4.29 4.71
C TRP A 216 0.08 4.55 3.36
N VAL A 217 -1.02 3.84 3.06
CA VAL A 217 -1.74 3.97 1.79
C VAL A 217 -2.70 5.16 1.77
N TYR A 218 -3.43 5.42 2.85
CA TYR A 218 -4.61 6.30 2.85
C TYR A 218 -4.55 7.50 3.80
N VAL A 219 -3.64 7.53 4.78
CA VAL A 219 -3.53 8.60 5.79
C VAL A 219 -2.09 9.09 5.89
N ASN A 220 -1.60 9.68 4.81
CA ASN A 220 -0.18 9.94 4.60
C ASN A 220 0.11 11.29 3.91
N SER A 221 -0.88 12.20 3.92
CA SER A 221 -0.73 13.52 3.31
C SER A 221 0.36 14.37 3.98
N SER A 222 0.56 14.21 5.30
CA SER A 222 1.58 14.96 6.06
C SER A 222 3.02 14.58 5.76
N SER A 223 3.26 13.40 5.19
CA SER A 223 4.58 12.96 4.72
C SER A 223 4.68 13.04 3.19
N ASN A 224 3.85 13.87 2.54
CA ASN A 224 3.78 14.01 1.08
C ASN A 224 3.62 12.66 0.35
N TRP A 225 2.87 11.73 0.93
CA TRP A 225 2.58 10.41 0.37
C TRP A 225 3.78 9.47 0.16
N VAL A 226 4.95 9.73 0.74
CA VAL A 226 6.15 8.89 0.53
C VAL A 226 5.92 7.43 0.96
N HIS A 227 5.28 7.18 2.11
CA HIS A 227 4.94 5.81 2.52
C HIS A 227 3.98 5.10 1.54
N ARG A 228 3.08 5.84 0.87
CA ARG A 228 2.14 5.32 -0.12
C ARG A 228 2.88 4.94 -1.39
N GLU A 229 3.73 5.84 -1.88
CA GLU A 229 4.59 5.60 -3.03
C GLU A 229 5.46 4.37 -2.80
N MET A 230 6.00 4.21 -1.59
CA MET A 230 6.79 3.05 -1.21
C MET A 230 5.97 1.73 -1.31
N VAL A 231 4.83 1.61 -0.63
CA VAL A 231 4.06 0.34 -0.65
C VAL A 231 3.46 -0.02 -2.02
N LEU A 232 3.19 1.00 -2.85
CA LEU A 232 2.65 0.81 -4.20
C LEU A 232 3.71 0.92 -5.32
N LEU A 233 4.99 1.00 -4.96
CA LEU A 233 6.10 1.18 -5.89
C LEU A 233 6.13 0.05 -6.94
N GLN A 234 6.25 0.42 -8.21
CA GLN A 234 6.56 -0.49 -9.33
C GLN A 234 7.84 -0.02 -10.01
N ASP A 235 8.02 -0.17 -11.32
CA ASP A 235 9.29 0.17 -12.00
C ASP A 235 9.73 1.64 -11.85
N VAL A 236 8.79 2.58 -11.72
CA VAL A 236 9.05 4.04 -11.70
C VAL A 236 8.33 4.71 -10.55
N THR A 237 9.01 5.58 -9.83
CA THR A 237 8.39 6.41 -8.79
C THR A 237 7.61 7.58 -9.39
N LEU A 238 6.58 8.06 -8.69
CA LEU A 238 5.87 9.26 -9.13
C LEU A 238 6.76 10.52 -9.05
N SER A 239 7.64 10.55 -8.05
CA SER A 239 8.51 11.69 -7.72
C SER A 239 9.68 11.91 -8.69
N SER A 240 10.09 10.89 -9.44
CA SER A 240 11.33 10.94 -10.24
C SER A 240 11.14 11.27 -11.73
N GLY A 241 9.89 11.42 -12.18
CA GLY A 241 9.56 11.70 -13.58
C GLY A 241 9.74 10.48 -14.50
N ALA A 242 9.09 10.51 -15.65
CA ALA A 242 9.15 9.41 -16.62
C ALA A 242 10.59 9.14 -17.09
N GLY A 243 11.11 7.94 -16.85
CA GLY A 243 12.41 7.46 -17.35
C GLY A 243 13.47 7.15 -16.29
N SER A 244 13.19 7.38 -15.01
CA SER A 244 14.07 6.93 -13.93
C SER A 244 13.55 5.59 -13.38
N SER A 245 14.26 4.49 -13.68
CA SER A 245 13.96 3.15 -13.12
C SER A 245 14.55 3.08 -11.72
N LEU A 246 13.85 3.71 -10.77
CA LEU A 246 14.22 3.72 -9.35
C LEU A 246 13.21 2.93 -8.49
N GLY A 247 12.52 1.99 -9.11
CA GLY A 247 11.72 0.99 -8.43
C GLY A 247 11.99 -0.40 -8.99
N PHE A 248 11.08 -1.34 -8.75
CA PHE A 248 11.32 -2.76 -9.00
C PHE A 248 11.53 -3.09 -10.48
N LYS A 249 12.54 -3.90 -10.78
CA LYS A 249 12.84 -4.30 -12.17
C LYS A 249 12.13 -5.57 -12.61
N ASN A 250 11.59 -6.35 -11.66
CA ASN A 250 10.93 -7.64 -11.92
C ASN A 250 11.78 -8.54 -12.85
N ASN A 251 13.01 -8.77 -12.44
CA ASN A 251 14.02 -9.54 -13.19
C ASN A 251 14.68 -10.64 -12.35
N ASN A 252 14.13 -10.92 -11.15
CA ASN A 252 14.50 -11.99 -10.24
C ASN A 252 13.26 -12.84 -9.94
N GLY A 253 13.38 -14.16 -10.05
CA GLY A 253 12.30 -15.09 -9.75
C GLY A 253 11.19 -15.12 -10.81
N ALA A 254 9.94 -15.24 -10.36
CA ALA A 254 8.80 -15.37 -11.27
C ALA A 254 8.36 -14.00 -11.80
N ALA A 255 8.16 -13.89 -13.12
CA ALA A 255 7.70 -12.66 -13.78
C ALA A 255 6.33 -12.12 -13.28
N SER A 256 5.58 -12.92 -12.50
CA SER A 256 4.32 -12.53 -11.89
C SER A 256 4.46 -11.81 -10.56
N HIS A 257 5.65 -11.75 -9.97
CA HIS A 257 5.92 -11.12 -8.68
C HIS A 257 7.13 -10.17 -8.78
N GLU A 258 7.34 -9.30 -7.81
CA GLU A 258 8.54 -8.46 -7.74
C GLU A 258 8.95 -8.20 -6.29
N GLY A 259 10.23 -7.92 -6.02
CA GLY A 259 10.67 -7.55 -4.68
C GLY A 259 10.50 -8.61 -3.58
N LEU A 260 11.21 -8.41 -2.48
CA LEU A 260 11.08 -9.19 -1.25
C LEU A 260 10.94 -8.25 -0.06
N ILE A 261 10.12 -8.64 0.92
CA ILE A 261 9.81 -7.82 2.09
C ILE A 261 10.22 -8.52 3.39
N GLY A 262 10.31 -7.73 4.46
CA GLY A 262 10.42 -8.17 5.84
C GLY A 262 9.56 -7.26 6.71
N VAL A 263 8.90 -7.81 7.72
CA VAL A 263 8.02 -7.02 8.60
C VAL A 263 8.18 -7.46 10.02
N HIS A 264 8.29 -6.48 10.93
CA HIS A 264 8.33 -6.80 12.34
C HIS A 264 7.51 -5.84 13.16
N ARG A 265 6.90 -6.36 14.22
CA ARG A 265 6.12 -5.62 15.19
C ARG A 265 6.64 -5.86 16.59
N VAL A 266 6.93 -4.79 17.31
CA VAL A 266 7.21 -4.83 18.75
C VAL A 266 6.15 -4.03 19.48
N GLY A 267 5.58 -4.59 20.55
CA GLY A 267 4.57 -3.92 21.36
C GLY A 267 4.76 -4.20 22.84
N SER A 268 4.79 -3.15 23.67
CA SER A 268 5.02 -3.28 25.10
C SER A 268 4.45 -2.09 25.89
N THR A 269 4.45 -2.23 27.22
CA THR A 269 4.18 -1.12 28.16
C THR A 269 5.41 -0.26 28.42
N ASP A 270 6.57 -0.61 27.86
CA ASP A 270 7.83 0.08 28.07
C ASP A 270 8.20 0.98 26.89
N TYR A 271 7.56 0.78 25.73
CA TYR A 271 7.71 1.64 24.56
C TYR A 271 6.83 2.89 24.65
N MET A 272 7.48 4.04 24.81
CA MET A 272 6.86 5.35 24.96
C MET A 272 7.52 6.39 24.04
N PRO A 273 7.35 6.27 22.71
CA PRO A 273 7.97 7.21 21.76
C PRO A 273 7.37 8.62 21.83
N LEU A 274 6.23 8.78 22.50
CA LEU A 274 5.55 10.05 22.75
C LEU A 274 5.28 10.24 24.25
N PRO A 275 5.34 11.47 24.77
CA PRO A 275 5.00 11.74 26.17
C PRO A 275 3.56 11.33 26.51
N VAL A 276 3.40 10.49 27.54
CA VAL A 276 2.10 10.11 28.10
C VAL A 276 1.83 10.92 29.39
N PRO A 277 0.60 11.38 29.65
CA PRO A 277 0.26 12.05 30.90
C PRO A 277 0.56 11.18 32.13
N ALA A 278 1.09 11.80 33.19
CA ALA A 278 1.38 11.11 34.43
C ALA A 278 0.12 10.44 35.02
N GLY A 279 0.29 9.21 35.54
CA GLY A 279 -0.80 8.44 36.15
C GLY A 279 -1.68 7.66 35.17
N PHE A 280 -1.31 7.61 33.89
CA PHE A 280 -1.97 6.75 32.90
C PHE A 280 -1.15 5.48 32.66
N ASN A 281 -1.85 4.37 32.46
CA ASN A 281 -1.25 3.16 31.89
C ASN A 281 -1.14 3.38 30.38
N TYR A 282 -0.08 2.90 29.75
CA TYR A 282 0.09 2.97 28.29
C TYR A 282 0.59 1.65 27.69
N TYR A 283 0.39 1.52 26.38
CA TYR A 283 0.90 0.44 25.56
C TYR A 283 1.29 1.03 24.21
N GLY A 284 2.57 0.89 23.86
CA GLY A 284 3.14 1.33 22.60
C GLY A 284 3.32 0.16 21.64
N VAL A 285 3.21 0.42 20.35
CA VAL A 285 3.55 -0.53 19.27
C VAL A 285 4.34 0.20 18.20
N ILE A 286 5.41 -0.42 17.71
CA ILE A 286 6.15 -0.03 16.49
C ILE A 286 6.06 -1.17 15.48
N VAL A 287 5.87 -0.83 14.21
CA VAL A 287 5.86 -1.73 13.07
C VAL A 287 6.89 -1.20 12.07
N VAL A 288 7.80 -2.08 11.65
CA VAL A 288 8.82 -1.81 10.63
C VAL A 288 8.50 -2.69 9.42
N LEU A 289 8.35 -2.08 8.24
CA LEU A 289 8.31 -2.78 6.96
C LEU A 289 9.60 -2.42 6.21
N ALA A 290 10.40 -3.42 5.88
CA ALA A 290 11.58 -3.27 5.04
C ALA A 290 11.38 -4.03 3.72
N PHE A 291 11.96 -3.55 2.64
CA PHE A 291 11.97 -4.29 1.38
C PHE A 291 13.15 -3.92 0.48
N PHE A 292 13.43 -4.80 -0.48
CA PHE A 292 14.48 -4.60 -1.47
C PHE A 292 14.10 -5.24 -2.81
N ASP A 293 14.75 -4.81 -3.89
CA ASP A 293 14.67 -5.45 -5.21
C ASP A 293 15.84 -6.44 -5.35
N PRO A 294 15.61 -7.75 -5.41
CA PRO A 294 16.69 -8.71 -5.60
C PRO A 294 17.41 -8.50 -6.94
N VAL A 295 18.70 -8.86 -7.00
CA VAL A 295 19.47 -8.76 -8.25
C VAL A 295 18.91 -9.71 -9.31
N SER A 296 18.96 -9.31 -10.59
CA SER A 296 18.46 -10.14 -11.68
C SER A 296 19.02 -11.56 -11.69
N ASP A 297 18.19 -12.55 -12.02
CA ASP A 297 18.62 -13.95 -12.22
C ASP A 297 19.68 -14.12 -13.31
N ALA A 298 19.81 -13.12 -14.20
CA ALA A 298 20.81 -13.10 -15.25
C ALA A 298 22.21 -12.68 -14.76
N GLU A 299 22.30 -12.02 -13.59
CA GLU A 299 23.56 -11.56 -13.02
C GLU A 299 24.34 -12.72 -12.38
N VAL A 300 25.66 -12.69 -12.50
CA VAL A 300 26.52 -13.73 -11.91
C VAL A 300 26.44 -13.71 -10.38
N SER A 301 26.21 -12.54 -9.77
CA SER A 301 26.06 -12.42 -8.32
C SER A 301 24.84 -13.17 -7.79
N ALA A 302 23.75 -13.28 -8.57
CA ALA A 302 22.51 -13.95 -8.16
C ALA A 302 22.74 -15.39 -7.68
N GLN A 303 23.71 -16.10 -8.25
CA GLN A 303 24.05 -17.48 -7.86
C GLN A 303 24.63 -17.58 -6.44
N ASN A 304 25.16 -16.49 -5.91
CA ASN A 304 25.70 -16.40 -4.56
C ASN A 304 24.72 -15.76 -3.58
N CYS A 305 23.61 -15.22 -4.07
CA CYS A 305 22.59 -14.61 -3.24
C CYS A 305 21.75 -15.72 -2.62
N LEU A 306 21.94 -15.94 -1.31
CA LEU A 306 21.31 -17.03 -0.56
C LEU A 306 19.94 -16.62 -0.03
N TYR A 307 19.10 -16.01 -0.88
CA TYR A 307 17.77 -15.57 -0.48
C TYR A 307 16.98 -16.74 0.09
N ASN A 308 16.41 -16.55 1.28
CA ASN A 308 15.60 -17.54 1.94
C ASN A 308 14.19 -17.00 2.13
N VAL A 309 13.35 -17.22 1.12
CA VAL A 309 11.94 -16.82 1.13
C VAL A 309 11.15 -17.78 2.02
N THR A 310 10.84 -17.33 3.24
CA THR A 310 10.18 -18.13 4.29
C THR A 310 8.67 -18.21 4.10
N LEU A 311 8.08 -17.18 3.51
CA LEU A 311 6.67 -17.12 3.15
C LEU A 311 6.54 -16.61 1.72
N LYS A 312 6.01 -17.43 0.82
CA LYS A 312 5.77 -17.01 -0.56
C LYS A 312 4.34 -16.54 -0.75
N THR A 313 4.15 -15.62 -1.68
CA THR A 313 2.82 -15.12 -2.03
C THR A 313 1.88 -16.24 -2.51
N GLU A 314 2.39 -17.23 -3.23
CA GLU A 314 1.61 -18.38 -3.70
C GLU A 314 1.14 -19.33 -2.58
N ASP A 315 1.80 -19.29 -1.41
CA ASP A 315 1.51 -20.16 -0.27
C ASP A 315 0.39 -19.59 0.63
N LEU A 316 0.08 -18.30 0.47
CA LEU A 316 -1.05 -17.67 1.14
C LEU A 316 -2.36 -18.21 0.57
N ASN A 317 -2.93 -19.22 1.26
CA ASN A 317 -4.15 -19.96 0.90
C ASN A 317 -5.34 -19.10 0.42
N ALA A 318 -5.42 -17.83 0.86
CA ALA A 318 -6.50 -16.92 0.51
C ALA A 318 -6.36 -16.28 -0.89
N PHE A 319 -5.14 -16.16 -1.46
CA PHE A 319 -4.96 -15.63 -2.82
C PHE A 319 -5.51 -16.55 -3.91
N GLN A 320 -5.57 -17.86 -3.65
CA GLN A 320 -6.08 -18.83 -4.61
C GLN A 320 -7.62 -18.80 -4.74
N VAL A 321 -8.33 -18.23 -3.76
CA VAL A 321 -9.80 -18.26 -3.69
C VAL A 321 -10.42 -16.92 -4.11
N ALA A 322 -9.85 -15.77 -3.74
CA ALA A 322 -10.41 -14.46 -4.06
C ALA A 322 -10.24 -14.05 -5.53
N ASN A 323 -9.13 -14.45 -6.18
CA ASN A 323 -8.84 -14.08 -7.58
C ASN A 323 -9.57 -14.92 -8.65
N ARG A 324 -10.46 -15.85 -8.27
CA ARG A 324 -11.28 -16.62 -9.24
C ARG A 324 -12.70 -16.09 -9.43
N VAL A 325 -13.12 -15.11 -8.64
CA VAL A 325 -14.42 -14.44 -8.85
C VAL A 325 -14.18 -13.08 -9.50
N SER A 326 -13.46 -13.09 -10.63
CA SER A 326 -13.84 -12.20 -11.71
C SER A 326 -15.28 -12.57 -12.08
N ASP A 327 -16.24 -11.92 -11.42
CA ASP A 327 -17.66 -12.06 -11.69
C ASP A 327 -17.95 -11.40 -13.05
N ALA A 328 -17.50 -12.11 -14.09
CA ALA A 328 -17.90 -11.96 -15.46
C ALA A 328 -19.36 -12.41 -15.58
N SER A 329 -20.28 -11.71 -14.92
CA SER A 329 -21.73 -11.92 -15.07
C SER A 329 -22.60 -10.85 -14.37
N VAL A 330 -22.22 -9.57 -14.34
CA VAL A 330 -23.25 -8.52 -14.24
C VAL A 330 -23.85 -8.30 -15.62
N THR A 331 -24.55 -9.33 -16.10
CA THR A 331 -25.49 -9.19 -17.20
C THR A 331 -26.69 -8.43 -16.64
N SER A 332 -26.84 -7.19 -17.05
CA SER A 332 -27.98 -6.33 -16.76
C SER A 332 -29.26 -6.98 -17.28
N THR A 333 -29.87 -7.84 -16.47
CA THR A 333 -31.22 -8.32 -16.73
C THR A 333 -32.16 -7.22 -16.23
N SER A 334 -32.44 -6.27 -17.11
CA SER A 334 -33.55 -5.35 -16.94
C SER A 334 -34.86 -6.14 -17.01
N THR A 335 -35.34 -6.60 -15.86
CA THR A 335 -36.75 -6.98 -15.73
C THR A 335 -37.59 -5.72 -15.89
N SER A 336 -38.03 -5.48 -17.13
CA SER A 336 -39.11 -4.56 -17.43
C SER A 336 -40.39 -5.13 -16.85
N THR A 337 -40.73 -4.74 -15.63
CA THR A 337 -42.08 -4.94 -15.11
C THR A 337 -42.99 -3.99 -15.88
N SER A 338 -43.74 -4.52 -16.85
CA SER A 338 -44.84 -3.82 -17.50
C SER A 338 -45.92 -3.56 -16.46
N ILE A 339 -45.90 -2.37 -15.83
CA ILE A 339 -47.04 -1.88 -15.07
C ILE A 339 -48.09 -1.42 -16.08
N GLY A 340 -49.23 -2.08 -16.01
CA GLY A 340 -50.41 -1.79 -16.80
C GLY A 340 -50.81 -0.33 -16.69
N SER A 341 -51.14 0.22 -17.86
CA SER A 341 -51.81 1.48 -18.05
C SER A 341 -53.12 1.54 -17.27
N ASP A 342 -53.26 2.53 -16.41
CA ASP A 342 -54.55 3.18 -16.18
C ASP A 342 -54.33 4.69 -16.03
N GLY A 343 -55.17 5.43 -16.75
CA GLY A 343 -54.97 6.83 -17.12
C GLY A 343 -55.23 7.86 -16.02
N GLY A 344 -54.76 9.07 -16.27
CA GLY A 344 -55.10 10.27 -15.51
C GLY A 344 -54.23 11.45 -15.92
N GLY A 345 -54.81 12.41 -16.64
CA GLY A 345 -54.10 13.55 -17.24
C GLY A 345 -53.71 14.68 -16.28
N GLY A 346 -52.91 15.59 -16.82
CA GLY A 346 -52.38 16.82 -16.21
C GLY A 346 -50.86 16.81 -16.32
N GLY A 347 -50.18 17.67 -17.07
CA GLY A 347 -50.42 19.09 -17.31
C GLY A 347 -49.37 19.89 -16.55
N PHE A 348 -48.43 20.50 -17.29
CA PHE A 348 -47.47 21.57 -16.93
C PHE A 348 -46.12 21.23 -16.27
N GLY A 349 -45.08 21.87 -16.81
CA GLY A 349 -44.03 22.50 -16.01
C GLY A 349 -42.58 22.12 -16.31
N VAL A 350 -42.03 22.58 -17.45
CA VAL A 350 -40.57 22.63 -17.65
C VAL A 350 -40.03 23.84 -16.88
N GLN A 351 -39.23 23.62 -15.84
CA GLN A 351 -38.36 24.65 -15.24
C GLN A 351 -36.90 24.29 -15.47
N ILE A 352 -36.25 25.13 -16.28
CA ILE A 352 -34.80 25.22 -16.44
C ILE A 352 -34.29 26.02 -15.24
N ILE A 353 -33.45 25.42 -14.40
CA ILE A 353 -32.73 26.13 -13.34
C ILE A 353 -31.27 26.27 -13.77
N ILE A 354 -30.92 27.51 -14.13
CA ILE A 354 -29.54 27.99 -14.27
C ILE A 354 -29.12 28.53 -12.90
N PHE A 355 -28.05 28.01 -12.32
CA PHE A 355 -27.38 28.65 -11.18
C PHE A 355 -26.07 29.30 -11.64
N LEU A 356 -26.12 30.63 -11.75
CA LEU A 356 -24.97 31.52 -11.64
C LEU A 356 -24.84 31.90 -10.16
N ALA A 357 -23.64 31.81 -9.60
CA ALA A 357 -23.32 32.46 -8.33
C ALA A 357 -21.92 33.07 -8.39
N LEU A 358 -21.90 34.39 -8.52
CA LEU A 358 -20.81 35.29 -8.17
C LEU A 358 -21.24 35.96 -6.87
N PHE A 359 -20.44 35.92 -5.81
CA PHE A 359 -20.31 37.04 -4.87
C PHE A 359 -19.02 36.92 -4.04
N ALA A 360 -18.31 38.04 -4.00
CA ALA A 360 -17.22 38.32 -3.09
C ALA A 360 -17.74 38.80 -1.73
N GLY A 361 -16.93 38.67 -0.68
CA GLY A 361 -16.86 39.69 0.35
C GLY A 361 -16.88 39.25 1.82
N VAL A 362 -15.76 39.54 2.48
CA VAL A 362 -15.62 40.06 3.87
C VAL A 362 -15.79 39.06 5.03
N GLY A 363 -14.77 39.08 5.90
CA GLY A 363 -14.57 38.12 6.97
C GLY A 363 -15.25 38.44 8.29
N PHE A 364 -15.13 37.49 9.22
CA PHE A 364 -15.35 37.71 10.64
C PHE A 364 -14.39 36.86 11.48
N TYR A 365 -13.70 37.56 12.38
CA TYR A 365 -12.85 37.08 13.45
C TYR A 365 -13.70 36.31 14.48
N ARG A 366 -13.36 35.06 14.80
CA ARG A 366 -14.01 34.33 15.91
C ARG A 366 -12.99 33.63 16.81
N LYS A 367 -12.77 34.27 17.96
CA LYS A 367 -12.09 33.78 19.16
C LYS A 367 -12.73 32.46 19.63
N ARG A 368 -11.97 31.36 19.69
CA ARG A 368 -12.42 30.12 20.37
C ARG A 368 -11.96 30.15 21.83
N ASN A 369 -12.95 30.09 22.72
CA ASN A 369 -12.76 29.85 24.15
C ASN A 369 -12.50 28.35 24.38
N ASN A 370 -11.58 28.09 25.30
CA ASN A 370 -11.31 26.79 25.90
C ASN A 370 -12.55 26.19 26.54
N LYS A 371 -12.85 24.93 26.20
CA LYS A 371 -13.54 24.00 27.09
C LYS A 371 -12.76 22.69 27.09
N HIS A 372 -12.29 22.33 28.28
CA HIS A 372 -11.78 21.01 28.62
C HIS A 372 -12.93 20.00 28.53
N GLU A 373 -12.81 19.02 27.63
CA GLU A 373 -13.51 17.75 27.75
C GLU A 373 -12.47 16.62 27.68
N ASN A 374 -12.43 15.84 28.77
CA ASN A 374 -11.67 14.61 28.92
C ASN A 374 -12.27 13.55 27.98
N MET A 375 -11.56 13.21 26.92
CA MET A 375 -11.72 11.94 26.21
C MET A 375 -10.32 11.45 25.83
N GLY A 376 -10.00 10.20 26.17
CA GLY A 376 -8.77 9.53 25.80
C GLY A 376 -8.64 9.54 24.28
N ARG A 377 -7.73 10.36 23.76
CA ARG A 377 -7.40 10.42 22.34
C ARG A 377 -6.31 9.38 22.09
N CYS A 378 -6.61 8.37 21.29
CA CYS A 378 -5.58 7.66 20.53
C CYS A 378 -5.05 8.64 19.46
N GLY A 379 -4.08 9.48 19.84
CA GLY A 379 -3.44 10.40 18.92
C GLY A 379 -2.52 9.62 17.97
N CYS A 380 -3.00 9.33 16.76
CA CYS A 380 -2.13 8.92 15.65
C CYS A 380 -1.53 10.20 15.06
N MET A 381 -0.21 10.33 15.07
CA MET A 381 0.49 11.48 14.53
C MET A 381 1.44 10.96 13.46
N SER A 382 1.11 11.20 12.19
CA SER A 382 1.99 10.90 11.06
C SER A 382 3.28 11.71 11.20
N CYS A 383 4.41 11.04 10.93
CA CYS A 383 5.75 11.61 10.99
C CYS A 383 5.87 12.79 10.02
N ARG A 384 6.25 13.95 10.56
CA ARG A 384 6.89 15.01 9.80
C ARG A 384 8.38 14.72 9.82
N ASP A 385 8.95 14.48 8.65
CA ASP A 385 10.41 14.50 8.44
C ASP A 385 11.00 15.90 8.72
#